data_AF-A0A6P0GB67-F1
#
_entry.id   AF-A0A6P0GB67-F1
#
_cell.length_a   1.000
_cell.length_b   1.000
_cell.length_c   1.000
_cell.angle_alpha   90.00
_cell.angle_beta   90.00
_cell.angle_gamma   90.00
#
_symmetry.space_group_name_H-M   'P 1'
#
loop_
_entity.id
_entity.type
_entity.pdbx_description
1 polymer ?
#
loop_
_entity_poly.entity_id
_entity_poly.type
_entity_poly.pdbx_seq_one_letter_code
_entity_poly.pdbx_strand_id
1 'polypeptide(L)'
;RELLDWLAVRHRVTTPAQLGDRVRPRNGDLDHVHRWSDGPTAAANLAGLCTTDHRGKHRAPGWTHDLQPDDTLTVTTPSGLTAITEPPPY
;
A
#
# COMPACT_ATOMS: atom_id res chain seq x y z
N ARG A 1 -0.05 16.48 12.44
CA ARG A 1 -1.22 15.62 12.80
C ARG A 1 -1.39 14.49 11.81
N GLU A 2 -1.17 14.75 10.51
CA GLU A 2 -1.22 13.75 9.41
C GLU A 2 -0.51 12.41 9.67
N LEU A 3 0.71 12.38 10.24
CA LEU A 3 1.39 11.11 10.55
C LEU A 3 0.67 10.27 11.61
N LEU A 4 0.07 10.90 12.61
CA LEU A 4 -0.71 10.20 13.63
C LEU A 4 -2.06 9.74 13.06
N ASP A 5 -2.69 10.56 12.22
CA ASP A 5 -3.93 10.21 11.52
C ASP A 5 -3.71 9.00 10.59
N TRP A 6 -2.50 8.87 10.02
CA TRP A 6 -2.09 7.74 9.19
C TRP A 6 -1.63 6.51 9.97
N LEU A 7 -0.88 6.69 11.07
CA LEU A 7 -0.55 5.57 11.97
C LEU A 7 -1.84 4.93 12.53
N ALA A 8 -2.91 5.71 12.69
CA ALA A 8 -4.21 5.21 13.13
C ALA A 8 -4.95 4.35 12.09
N VAL A 9 -4.63 4.48 10.80
CA VAL A 9 -5.23 3.66 9.72
C VAL A 9 -4.34 2.52 9.25
N ARG A 10 -3.00 2.63 9.39
CA ARG A 10 -2.03 1.60 8.95
C ARG A 10 -1.90 0.45 9.93
N HIS A 11 -2.42 -0.70 9.54
CA HIS A 11 -2.21 -1.91 10.33
C HIS A 11 -1.71 -3.13 9.57
N ARG A 12 -1.95 -3.34 8.26
CA ARG A 12 -1.43 -4.52 7.54
C ARG A 12 -1.36 -4.32 6.03
N VAL A 13 -0.15 -4.27 5.48
CA VAL A 13 0.13 -4.31 4.03
C VAL A 13 0.79 -5.66 3.70
N THR A 14 0.39 -6.29 2.60
CA THR A 14 1.00 -7.53 2.09
C THR A 14 0.92 -7.50 0.57
N THR A 15 2.02 -7.58 -0.16
CA THR A 15 2.03 -7.41 -1.62
C THR A 15 1.85 -8.76 -2.35
N PRO A 16 1.34 -8.81 -3.60
CA PRO A 16 1.16 -10.06 -4.35
C PRO A 16 2.46 -10.75 -4.75
N ALA A 17 3.58 -10.04 -4.91
CA ALA A 17 4.87 -10.70 -5.16
C ALA A 17 5.28 -11.60 -3.97
N GLN A 18 4.82 -11.30 -2.74
CA GLN A 18 5.04 -12.11 -1.53
C GLN A 18 4.24 -13.41 -1.48
N LEU A 19 3.18 -13.56 -2.29
CA LEU A 19 2.24 -14.68 -2.15
C LEU A 19 1.95 -15.39 -3.48
N GLY A 20 2.59 -14.96 -4.56
CA GLY A 20 2.19 -15.27 -5.93
C GLY A 20 0.91 -14.51 -6.31
N ASP A 21 0.69 -14.29 -7.61
CA ASP A 21 -0.40 -13.51 -8.23
C ASP A 21 -1.85 -13.91 -7.81
N ARG A 22 -2.00 -14.88 -6.90
CA ARG A 22 -3.25 -15.53 -6.53
C ARG A 22 -3.71 -15.26 -5.10
N VAL A 23 -2.91 -14.62 -4.25
CA VAL A 23 -3.31 -14.48 -2.83
C VAL A 23 -3.90 -13.11 -2.57
N ARG A 24 -5.20 -13.14 -2.25
CA ARG A 24 -5.92 -12.03 -1.62
C ARG A 24 -5.54 -12.00 -0.14
N PRO A 25 -5.30 -10.83 0.46
CA PRO A 25 -5.17 -10.75 1.91
C PRO A 25 -6.43 -11.33 2.55
N ARG A 26 -6.25 -12.16 3.58
CA ARG A 26 -7.35 -12.92 4.22
C ARG A 26 -8.49 -12.03 4.74
N ASN A 27 -8.18 -10.75 5.02
CA ASN A 27 -9.09 -9.69 5.47
C ASN A 27 -8.76 -8.34 4.77
N GLY A 28 -8.44 -8.36 3.48
CA GLY A 28 -8.05 -7.17 2.74
C GLY A 28 -8.30 -7.26 1.25
N ASP A 29 -8.14 -6.12 0.58
CA ASP A 29 -8.32 -5.97 -0.86
C ASP A 29 -6.95 -5.89 -1.55
N LEU A 30 -6.88 -6.30 -2.82
CA LEU A 30 -5.76 -5.89 -3.68
C LEU A 30 -6.06 -4.52 -4.25
N ASP A 31 -5.13 -3.60 -4.06
CA ASP A 31 -5.23 -2.23 -4.53
C ASP A 31 -4.04 -1.88 -5.42
N HIS A 32 -4.30 -1.04 -6.41
CA HIS A 32 -3.33 -0.54 -7.37
C HIS A 32 -2.44 0.52 -6.71
N VAL A 33 -1.13 0.35 -6.65
CA VAL A 33 -0.21 1.33 -6.04
C VAL A 33 -0.26 2.64 -6.84
N HIS A 34 0.00 2.55 -8.13
CA HIS A 34 -0.36 3.56 -9.13
C HIS A 34 -1.76 3.27 -9.63
N ARG A 35 -2.64 4.28 -9.59
CA ARG A 35 -4.08 4.14 -9.88
C ARG A 35 -4.33 3.28 -11.12
N TRP A 36 -5.42 2.52 -11.11
CA TRP A 36 -5.83 1.64 -12.21
C TRP A 36 -5.75 2.27 -13.61
N SER A 37 -6.12 3.55 -13.75
CA SER A 37 -6.07 4.28 -15.03
C SER A 37 -4.65 4.65 -15.48
N ASP A 38 -3.71 4.71 -14.55
CA ASP A 38 -2.39 5.31 -14.72
C ASP A 38 -1.29 4.23 -14.83
N GLY A 39 -1.63 2.95 -14.63
CA GLY A 39 -0.67 1.84 -14.66
C GLY A 39 -1.31 0.47 -14.89
N PRO A 40 -0.51 -0.56 -15.24
CA PRO A 40 -1.03 -1.89 -15.54
C PRO A 40 -1.48 -2.62 -14.28
N THR A 41 -2.36 -3.60 -14.46
CA THR A 41 -2.66 -4.62 -13.44
C THR A 41 -1.58 -5.69 -13.50
N ALA A 42 -0.55 -5.52 -12.69
CA ALA A 42 0.59 -6.42 -12.59
C ALA A 42 1.01 -6.56 -11.13
N ALA A 43 1.70 -7.65 -10.77
CA ALA A 43 2.19 -7.88 -9.41
C ALA A 43 2.95 -6.67 -8.85
N ALA A 44 3.81 -6.06 -9.68
CA ALA A 44 4.60 -4.88 -9.35
C ALA A 44 3.78 -3.59 -9.10
N ASN A 45 2.50 -3.57 -9.45
CA ASN A 45 1.60 -2.42 -9.24
C ASN A 45 0.44 -2.77 -8.30
N LEU A 46 0.49 -3.90 -7.61
CA LEU A 46 -0.55 -4.31 -6.69
C LEU A 46 0.03 -4.40 -5.27
N ALA A 47 -0.72 -3.91 -4.31
CA ALA A 47 -0.45 -4.11 -2.89
C ALA A 47 -1.75 -4.62 -2.24
N GLY A 48 -1.63 -5.66 -1.43
CA GLY A 48 -2.70 -6.08 -0.55
C GLY A 48 -2.78 -5.16 0.65
N LEU A 49 -3.94 -4.55 0.86
CA LEU A 49 -4.21 -3.62 1.95
C LEU A 49 -5.38 -4.16 2.78
N CYS A 50 -5.35 -3.97 4.09
CA CYS A 50 -6.59 -4.13 4.86
C CYS A 50 -7.63 -3.11 4.38
N THR A 51 -8.92 -3.38 4.60
CA THR A 51 -10.00 -2.48 4.13
C THR A 51 -9.84 -1.04 4.63
N THR A 52 -9.32 -0.85 5.85
CA THR A 52 -9.06 0.48 6.41
C THR A 52 -7.98 1.23 5.61
N ASP A 53 -6.86 0.54 5.32
CA ASP A 53 -5.73 1.08 4.56
C ASP A 53 -6.12 1.40 3.12
N HIS A 54 -6.85 0.50 2.46
CA HIS A 54 -7.36 0.69 1.11
C HIS A 54 -8.24 1.96 1.02
N ARG A 55 -9.18 2.11 1.96
CA ARG A 55 -10.03 3.31 2.06
C ARG A 55 -9.22 4.56 2.39
N GLY A 56 -8.21 4.45 3.25
CA GLY A 56 -7.30 5.53 3.63
C GLY A 56 -6.60 6.09 2.41
N LYS A 57 -5.97 5.23 1.59
CA LYS A 57 -5.30 5.61 0.34
C LYS A 57 -6.23 6.36 -0.62
N HIS A 58 -7.47 5.89 -0.79
CA HIS A 58 -8.44 6.56 -1.64
C HIS A 58 -8.85 7.96 -1.15
N ARG A 59 -8.71 8.23 0.15
CA ARG A 59 -9.07 9.50 0.80
C ARG A 59 -7.87 10.38 1.10
N ALA A 60 -6.69 10.04 0.59
CA ALA A 60 -5.42 10.70 0.88
C ALA A 60 -4.89 11.46 -0.36
N PRO A 61 -5.53 12.56 -0.77
CA PRO A 61 -5.10 13.32 -1.94
C PRO A 61 -3.69 13.91 -1.73
N GLY A 62 -2.85 13.84 -2.76
CA GLY A 62 -1.48 14.35 -2.72
C GLY A 62 -0.47 13.44 -2.01
N TRP A 63 -0.91 12.30 -1.48
CA TRP A 63 -0.02 11.29 -0.93
C TRP A 63 0.60 10.47 -2.06
N THR A 64 1.90 10.19 -1.97
CA THR A 64 2.59 9.30 -2.92
C THR A 64 2.78 7.92 -2.30
N HIS A 65 2.66 6.90 -3.15
CA HIS A 65 2.89 5.52 -2.80
C HIS A 65 3.91 4.97 -3.80
N ASP A 66 4.99 4.43 -3.27
CA ASP A 66 6.13 3.94 -4.03
C ASP A 66 6.42 2.51 -3.57
N LEU A 67 6.12 1.55 -4.45
CA LEU A 67 6.33 0.13 -4.22
C LEU A 67 7.59 -0.31 -4.95
N GLN A 68 8.58 -0.77 -4.18
CA GLN A 68 9.85 -1.24 -4.70
C GLN A 68 9.79 -2.73 -5.09
N PRO A 69 10.69 -3.20 -5.97
CA PRO A 69 10.73 -4.61 -6.40
C PRO A 69 10.97 -5.61 -5.28
N ASP A 70 11.51 -5.18 -4.14
CA ASP A 70 11.71 -5.98 -2.93
C ASP A 70 10.48 -5.99 -2.01
N ASP A 71 9.35 -5.49 -2.51
CA ASP A 71 8.08 -5.34 -1.81
C ASP A 71 8.06 -4.32 -0.67
N THR A 72 9.06 -3.45 -0.60
CA THR A 72 9.05 -2.29 0.30
C THR A 72 8.07 -1.23 -0.22
N LEU A 73 7.07 -0.88 0.60
CA LEU A 73 6.13 0.20 0.32
C LEU A 73 6.46 1.45 1.13
N THR A 74 6.89 2.50 0.43
CA THR A 74 7.06 3.86 0.97
C THR A 74 5.83 4.70 0.68
N VAL A 75 5.30 5.35 1.72
CA VAL A 75 4.19 6.30 1.62
C VAL A 75 4.67 7.66 2.08
N THR A 76 4.45 8.71 1.28
CA THR A 76 4.83 10.09 1.63
C THR A 76 3.61 11.00 1.67
N THR A 77 3.47 11.78 2.74
CA THR A 77 2.41 12.78 2.90
C THR A 77 2.71 14.06 2.08
N PRO A 78 1.71 14.92 1.83
CA PRO A 78 1.93 16.21 1.19
C PRO A 78 2.90 17.13 1.97
N SER A 79 2.94 16.98 3.30
CA SER A 79 3.88 17.68 4.18
C SER A 79 5.29 17.07 4.19
N GLY A 80 5.53 15.99 3.45
CA GLY A 80 6.84 15.34 3.31
C GLY A 80 7.16 14.31 4.39
N LEU A 81 6.20 13.92 5.23
CA LEU A 81 6.41 12.84 6.20
C LEU A 81 6.37 11.50 5.48
N THR A 82 7.34 10.64 5.77
CA THR A 82 7.51 9.35 5.11
C THR A 82 7.28 8.21 6.09
N ALA A 83 6.71 7.12 5.59
CA ALA A 83 6.68 5.89 6.33
C ALA A 83 6.81 4.66 5.44
N ILE A 84 7.56 3.68 5.94
CA ILE A 84 8.04 2.54 5.17
C ILE A 84 7.45 1.27 5.78
N THR A 85 6.99 0.34 4.94
CA THR A 85 6.73 -1.03 5.34
C THR A 85 7.52 -1.96 4.46
N GLU A 86 8.32 -2.78 5.12
CA GLU A 86 9.05 -3.89 4.54
C GLU A 86 8.20 -5.17 4.61
N PRO A 87 8.53 -6.19 3.79
CA PRO A 87 7.93 -7.50 3.92
C PRO A 87 8.06 -8.06 5.34
N PRO A 88 7.04 -8.73 5.90
CA PRO A 88 7.25 -9.48 7.13
C PRO A 88 8.29 -10.60 6.91
N PRO A 89 9.14 -10.91 7.90
CA PRO A 89 9.98 -12.10 7.85
C PRO A 89 9.09 -13.36 7.81
N TYR A 90 9.58 -14.39 7.12
CA TYR A 90 8.90 -15.66 6.86
C TYR A 90 8.38 -16.39 8.11
#